data_AF-A0AA35Q2Z9-F1
#
_entry.id   AF-A0AA35Q2Z9-F1
#
_cell.length_a   1.000
_cell.length_b   1.000
_cell.length_c   1.000
_cell.angle_alpha   90.00
_cell.angle_beta   90.00
_cell.angle_gamma   90.00
#
_symmetry.space_group_name_H-M   'P 1'
#
loop_
_entity.id
_entity.type
_entity.pdbx_description
1 polymer ?
#
loop_
_entity_poly.entity_id
_entity_poly.type
_entity_poly.pdbx_seq_one_letter_code
_entity_poly.pdbx_strand_id
1 'polypeptide(L)'
;MMQFIISYGGALWPLLMALLSIWLMSTGLLFVYRITFHPLARFLGPKLAATSYANEFWFDVIRGGRYTHEILRMHEKYGPIVRINPNELHCNDPAFVDVVYASGNQRRNKAPQYIYGYPAS
;
A
#
# COMPACT_ATOMS: atom_id res chain seq x y z
N MET A 1 -14.55 29.02 38.75
CA MET A 1 -14.94 28.51 37.41
C MET A 1 -13.72 28.21 36.51
N MET A 2 -12.73 29.10 36.39
CA MET A 2 -11.52 28.87 35.56
C MET A 2 -10.57 27.75 36.05
N GLN A 3 -10.54 27.44 37.35
CA GLN A 3 -9.67 26.39 37.91
C GLN A 3 -10.14 24.96 37.61
N PHE A 4 -11.43 24.78 37.29
CA PHE A 4 -11.98 23.46 36.93
C PHE A 4 -11.48 23.04 35.53
N ILE A 5 -11.51 23.93 34.54
CA ILE A 5 -11.10 23.63 33.15
C ILE A 5 -9.62 23.22 33.07
N ILE A 6 -8.75 23.83 33.87
CA ILE A 6 -7.31 23.49 33.92
C ILE A 6 -7.08 22.12 34.57
N SER A 7 -7.87 21.77 35.60
CA SER A 7 -7.77 20.48 36.29
C SER A 7 -8.29 19.30 35.44
N TYR A 8 -9.37 19.46 34.67
CA TYR A 8 -9.88 18.42 33.77
C TYR A 8 -9.12 18.39 32.43
N GLY A 9 -8.61 19.52 31.94
CA GLY A 9 -7.75 19.61 30.76
C GLY A 9 -6.36 19.00 30.94
N GLY A 10 -5.83 19.02 32.18
CA GLY A 10 -4.50 18.48 32.52
C GLY A 10 -4.39 16.95 32.41
N ALA A 11 -5.49 16.21 32.55
CA ALA A 11 -5.51 14.74 32.42
C ALA A 11 -5.87 14.26 31.01
N LEU A 12 -6.66 15.04 30.25
CA LEU A 12 -7.04 14.70 28.88
C LEU A 12 -5.89 14.90 27.90
N TRP A 13 -5.07 15.93 28.08
CA TRP A 13 -3.91 16.20 27.23
C TRP A 13 -2.86 15.09 27.20
N PRO A 14 -2.37 14.55 28.34
CA PRO A 14 -1.42 13.44 28.33
C PRO A 14 -2.04 12.16 27.74
N LEU A 15 -3.35 11.93 27.90
CA LEU A 15 -4.04 10.81 27.25
C LEU A 15 -4.08 10.98 25.73
N LEU A 16 -4.39 12.18 25.22
CA LEU A 16 -4.36 12.47 23.79
C LEU A 16 -2.94 12.32 23.22
N MET A 17 -1.92 12.78 23.94
CA MET A 17 -0.52 12.62 23.55
C MET A 17 -0.04 11.17 23.62
N ALA A 18 -0.52 10.39 24.59
CA ALA A 18 -0.26 8.95 24.67
C ALA A 18 -0.93 8.22 23.49
N LEU A 19 -2.17 8.53 23.16
CA LEU A 19 -2.87 7.95 22.01
C LEU A 19 -2.18 8.33 20.69
N LEU A 20 -1.78 9.60 20.53
CA LEU A 20 -1.04 10.05 19.35
C LEU A 20 0.32 9.37 19.25
N SER A 21 1.05 9.22 20.35
CA SER A 21 2.36 8.55 20.34
C SER A 21 2.25 7.06 20.05
N ILE A 22 1.24 6.36 20.60
CA ILE A 22 0.94 4.96 20.25
C ILE A 22 0.57 4.84 18.77
N TRP A 23 -0.24 5.75 18.26
CA TRP A 23 -0.63 5.77 16.84
C TRP A 23 0.59 6.00 15.92
N LEU A 24 1.45 6.97 16.25
CA LEU A 24 2.69 7.22 15.51
C LEU A 24 3.67 6.04 15.60
N MET A 25 3.78 5.40 16.77
CA MET A 25 4.69 4.28 16.97
C MET A 25 4.21 3.02 16.23
N SER A 26 2.92 2.70 16.33
CA SER A 26 2.32 1.57 15.61
C SER A 26 2.38 1.75 14.10
N THR A 27 2.12 2.95 13.58
CA THR A 27 2.30 3.25 12.15
C THR A 27 3.78 3.15 11.75
N GLY A 28 4.71 3.75 12.51
CA GLY A 28 6.14 3.64 12.25
C GLY A 28 6.65 2.20 12.20
N LEU A 29 6.25 1.37 13.17
CA LEU A 29 6.58 -0.06 13.21
C LEU A 29 6.04 -0.81 11.99
N LEU A 30 4.80 -0.53 11.58
CA LEU A 30 4.19 -1.12 10.40
C LEU A 30 4.93 -0.73 9.11
N PHE A 31 5.36 0.54 9.01
CA PHE A 31 6.16 1.04 7.88
C PHE A 31 7.50 0.32 7.79
N VAL A 32 8.21 0.17 8.91
CA VAL A 32 9.49 -0.57 8.96
C VAL A 32 9.26 -2.01 8.54
N TYR A 33 8.27 -2.71 9.11
CA TYR A 33 7.95 -4.09 8.75
C TYR A 33 7.65 -4.26 7.25
N ARG A 34 6.87 -3.35 6.66
CA ARG A 34 6.50 -3.38 5.23
C ARG A 34 7.69 -3.18 4.28
N ILE A 35 8.72 -2.46 4.73
CA ILE A 35 9.93 -2.17 3.96
C ILE A 35 10.99 -3.26 4.16
N THR A 36 11.16 -3.81 5.37
CA THR A 36 12.31 -4.68 5.69
C THR A 36 11.97 -6.16 5.72
N PHE A 37 10.82 -6.54 6.31
CA PHE A 37 10.47 -7.94 6.56
C PHE A 37 9.37 -8.47 5.65
N HIS A 38 8.74 -7.60 4.86
CA HIS A 38 7.68 -8.03 3.95
C HIS A 38 8.26 -8.92 2.86
N PRO A 39 7.64 -10.07 2.53
CA PRO A 39 8.14 -10.98 1.50
C PRO A 39 8.24 -10.31 0.11
N LEU A 40 7.45 -9.25 -0.13
CA LEU A 40 7.51 -8.43 -1.34
C LEU A 40 8.54 -7.29 -1.31
N ALA A 41 9.28 -7.11 -0.21
CA ALA A 41 10.37 -6.11 -0.13
C ALA A 41 11.58 -6.45 -1.02
N ARG A 42 11.68 -7.71 -1.47
CA ARG A 42 12.71 -8.17 -2.43
C ARG A 42 12.55 -7.56 -3.82
N PHE A 43 11.36 -7.04 -4.15
CA PHE A 43 11.07 -6.46 -5.45
C PHE A 43 11.32 -4.95 -5.44
N LEU A 44 12.00 -4.48 -6.48
CA LEU A 44 12.39 -3.09 -6.64
C LEU A 44 11.14 -2.22 -6.88
N GLY A 45 11.11 -1.01 -6.33
CA GLY A 45 10.02 -0.06 -6.53
C GLY A 45 10.17 1.21 -5.71
N PRO A 46 9.36 2.25 -5.97
CA PRO A 46 9.39 3.48 -5.18
C PRO A 46 9.03 3.16 -3.73
N LYS A 47 9.89 3.56 -2.78
CA LYS A 47 9.68 3.30 -1.35
C LYS A 47 8.32 3.80 -0.85
N LEU A 48 7.83 4.91 -1.41
CA LEU A 48 6.52 5.50 -1.09
C LEU A 48 5.34 4.63 -1.58
N ALA A 49 5.49 3.95 -2.72
CA ALA A 49 4.50 3.03 -3.29
C ALA A 49 4.51 1.67 -2.54
N ALA A 50 5.69 1.26 -2.07
CA ALA A 50 5.86 0.07 -1.23
C ALA A 50 5.22 0.19 0.16
N THR A 51 5.04 1.40 0.68
CA THR A 51 4.50 1.64 2.03
C THR A 51 2.99 1.85 2.09
N SER A 52 2.40 2.45 1.05
CA SER A 52 1.01 2.89 1.08
C SER A 52 0.41 3.07 -0.31
N TYR A 53 -0.91 2.87 -0.42
CA TYR A 53 -1.75 3.21 -1.59
C TYR A 53 -1.83 4.72 -1.89
N ALA A 54 -1.08 5.56 -1.15
CA ALA A 54 -1.07 7.00 -1.34
C ALA A 54 -0.55 7.42 -2.73
N ASN A 55 0.36 6.65 -3.34
CA ASN A 55 0.83 6.94 -4.70
C ASN A 55 -0.28 6.73 -5.72
N GLU A 56 -0.94 5.58 -5.69
CA GLU A 56 -2.10 5.30 -6.55
C GLU A 56 -3.17 6.38 -6.38
N PHE A 57 -3.58 6.67 -5.14
CA PHE A 57 -4.58 7.70 -4.87
C PHE A 57 -4.18 9.08 -5.39
N TRP A 58 -2.91 9.47 -5.22
CA TRP A 58 -2.42 10.75 -5.73
C TRP A 58 -2.48 10.82 -7.25
N PHE A 59 -2.03 9.79 -7.95
CA PHE A 59 -1.98 9.81 -9.41
C PHE A 59 -3.34 9.57 -10.07
N ASP A 60 -4.22 8.81 -9.42
CA ASP A 60 -5.54 8.51 -9.97
C ASP A 60 -6.58 9.55 -9.59
N VAL A 61 -6.66 9.94 -8.32
CA VAL A 61 -7.70 10.88 -7.85
C VAL A 61 -7.28 12.33 -8.09
N ILE A 62 -6.04 12.69 -7.75
CA ILE A 62 -5.59 14.09 -7.80
C ILE A 62 -5.04 14.46 -9.18
N ARG A 63 -4.32 13.53 -9.84
CA ARG A 63 -3.71 13.77 -11.17
C ARG A 63 -4.57 13.26 -12.34
N GLY A 64 -5.77 12.76 -12.07
CA GLY A 64 -6.76 12.38 -13.08
C GLY A 64 -6.41 11.10 -13.83
N GLY A 65 -6.24 9.99 -13.12
CA GLY A 65 -6.07 8.66 -13.72
C GLY A 65 -4.72 8.42 -14.39
N ARG A 66 -3.65 9.10 -13.94
CA ARG A 66 -2.33 9.03 -14.59
C ARG A 66 -1.42 7.95 -14.00
N TYR A 67 -1.92 7.10 -13.11
CA TYR A 67 -1.07 6.14 -12.42
C TYR A 67 -0.41 5.14 -13.38
N THR A 68 -1.12 4.70 -14.43
CA THR A 68 -0.56 3.81 -15.47
C THR A 68 0.69 4.36 -16.14
N HIS A 69 0.77 5.67 -16.36
CA HIS A 69 1.96 6.30 -16.95
C HIS A 69 3.14 6.31 -15.99
N GLU A 70 2.86 6.49 -14.70
CA GLU A 70 3.89 6.43 -13.68
C GLU A 70 4.39 4.99 -13.50
N ILE A 71 3.50 3.99 -13.55
CA ILE A 71 3.87 2.57 -13.56
C ILE A 71 4.81 2.24 -14.73
N LEU A 72 4.55 2.79 -15.92
CA LEU A 72 5.44 2.61 -17.08
C LEU A 72 6.84 3.18 -16.80
N ARG A 73 6.94 4.40 -16.28
CA ARG A 73 8.23 5.00 -15.85
C ARG A 73 8.92 4.19 -14.77
N MET A 74 8.15 3.62 -13.85
CA MET A 74 8.69 2.74 -12.82
C MET A 74 9.31 1.49 -13.44
N HIS A 75 8.68 0.90 -14.46
CA HIS A 75 9.25 -0.23 -15.20
C HIS A 75 10.53 0.12 -15.94
N GLU A 76 10.59 1.30 -16.57
CA GLU A 76 11.80 1.81 -17.22
C GLU A 76 12.96 1.97 -16.21
N LYS A 77 12.65 2.36 -14.97
CA LYS A 77 13.65 2.67 -13.93
C LYS A 77 14.08 1.46 -13.10
N TYR A 78 13.13 0.61 -12.70
CA TYR A 78 13.34 -0.48 -11.74
C TYR A 78 13.33 -1.87 -12.39
N GLY A 79 12.92 -1.96 -13.66
CA GLY A 79 12.94 -3.21 -14.44
C GLY A 79 11.56 -3.84 -14.62
N PRO A 80 11.51 -5.10 -15.09
CA PRO A 80 10.27 -5.74 -15.55
C PRO A 80 9.27 -6.07 -14.44
N ILE A 81 9.69 -6.09 -13.17
CA ILE A 81 8.80 -6.36 -12.02
C ILE A 81 8.97 -5.22 -11.02
N VAL A 82 7.87 -4.49 -10.78
CA VAL A 82 7.88 -3.32 -9.90
C VAL A 82 6.76 -3.39 -8.87
N ARG A 83 7.09 -3.04 -7.63
CA ARG A 83 6.09 -2.92 -6.56
C ARG A 83 5.34 -1.58 -6.67
N ILE A 84 4.10 -1.65 -7.13
CA ILE A 84 3.20 -0.49 -7.27
C ILE A 84 2.41 -0.23 -6.00
N ASN A 85 2.13 -1.25 -5.19
CA ASN A 85 1.38 -1.11 -3.94
C ASN A 85 2.00 -1.98 -2.84
N PRO A 86 1.67 -1.76 -1.56
CA PRO A 86 2.22 -2.56 -0.47
C PRO A 86 1.97 -4.07 -0.66
N ASN A 87 0.85 -4.45 -1.26
CA ASN A 87 0.49 -5.86 -1.48
C ASN A 87 0.40 -6.24 -2.97
N GLU A 88 0.87 -5.39 -3.90
CA GLU A 88 0.69 -5.63 -5.33
C GLU A 88 1.97 -5.33 -6.11
N LEU A 89 2.27 -6.21 -7.06
CA LEU A 89 3.36 -6.08 -8.01
C LEU A 89 2.75 -5.91 -9.39
N HIS A 90 3.34 -5.01 -10.16
CA HIS A 90 3.10 -4.92 -11.59
C HIS A 90 4.26 -5.59 -12.31
N CYS A 91 3.94 -6.44 -13.28
CA CYS A 91 4.92 -7.13 -14.11
C CYS A 91 4.67 -6.77 -15.58
N ASN A 92 5.73 -6.36 -16.26
CA ASN A 92 5.76 -6.05 -17.68
C ASN A 92 6.81 -6.92 -18.38
N ASP A 93 6.74 -8.23 -18.14
CA ASP A 93 7.61 -9.23 -18.76
C ASP A 93 6.79 -10.15 -19.67
N PRO A 94 7.06 -10.18 -20.99
CA PRO A 94 6.41 -11.10 -21.92
C PRO A 94 6.50 -12.57 -21.51
N ALA A 95 7.61 -12.99 -20.87
CA ALA A 95 7.80 -14.37 -20.42
C ALA A 95 6.92 -14.74 -19.23
N PHE A 96 6.45 -13.74 -18.48
CA PHE A 96 5.58 -13.93 -17.32
C PHE A 96 4.09 -13.81 -17.67
N VAL A 97 3.75 -13.44 -18.91
CA VAL A 97 2.37 -13.35 -19.39
C VAL A 97 1.69 -14.71 -19.31
N ASP A 98 2.31 -15.79 -19.79
CA ASP A 98 1.72 -17.14 -19.70
C ASP A 98 1.61 -17.64 -18.25
N VAL A 99 2.52 -17.17 -17.39
CA VAL A 99 2.53 -17.47 -15.96
C VAL A 99 1.51 -16.62 -15.20
N VAL A 100 1.00 -15.50 -15.68
CA VAL A 100 -0.03 -14.69 -15.01
C VAL A 100 -1.41 -14.90 -15.65
N TYR A 101 -1.44 -14.92 -16.97
CA TYR A 101 -2.59 -15.12 -17.86
C TYR A 101 -2.59 -16.53 -18.46
N ALA A 102 -2.45 -17.56 -17.61
CA ALA A 102 -2.54 -18.94 -18.07
C ALA A 102 -3.90 -19.21 -18.77
N SER A 103 -3.87 -19.93 -19.88
CA SER A 103 -5.07 -20.28 -20.63
C SER A 103 -6.04 -21.12 -19.79
N GLY A 104 -7.32 -20.76 -19.84
CA GLY A 104 -8.55 -21.51 -19.54
C GLY A 104 -8.68 -22.34 -18.25
N ASN A 105 -7.74 -23.22 -17.94
CA ASN A 105 -7.93 -24.35 -17.02
C ASN A 105 -7.09 -24.33 -15.73
N GLN A 106 -6.33 -23.26 -15.48
CA GLN A 106 -5.55 -23.16 -14.23
C GLN A 106 -6.30 -22.40 -13.14
N ARG A 107 -6.66 -23.09 -12.04
CA ARG A 107 -7.21 -22.43 -10.85
C ARG A 107 -6.13 -21.60 -10.17
N ARG A 108 -6.44 -20.35 -9.83
CA ARG A 108 -5.53 -19.44 -9.12
C ARG A 108 -6.20 -18.85 -7.89
N ASN A 109 -5.41 -18.71 -6.83
CA ASN A 109 -5.78 -17.95 -5.65
C ASN A 109 -5.77 -16.45 -6.01
N LYS A 110 -6.92 -15.95 -6.49
CA LYS A 110 -7.16 -14.52 -6.63
C LYS A 110 -7.41 -13.92 -5.25
N ALA A 111 -6.93 -12.70 -5.05
CA ALA A 111 -7.22 -12.00 -3.81
C ALA A 111 -8.73 -11.70 -3.70
N PRO A 112 -9.34 -11.76 -2.51
CA PRO A 112 -10.79 -11.68 -2.34
C PRO A 112 -11.41 -10.45 -3.02
N GLN A 113 -10.69 -9.32 -3.03
CA GLN A 113 -11.14 -8.08 -3.67
C GLN A 113 -11.44 -8.22 -5.18
N TYR A 114 -10.83 -9.17 -5.88
CA TYR A 114 -11.11 -9.46 -7.30
C TYR A 114 -12.18 -10.53 -7.50
N ILE A 115 -12.56 -11.25 -6.45
CA ILE A 115 -13.57 -12.32 -6.49
C ILE A 115 -14.95 -11.74 -6.15
N TYR A 116 -15.06 -10.82 -5.20
CA TYR A 116 -16.35 -10.26 -4.78
C TYR A 116 -17.12 -9.51 -5.89
N GLY A 117 -16.43 -9.04 -6.94
CA GLY A 117 -17.08 -8.38 -8.09
C GLY A 117 -17.61 -9.33 -9.16
N TYR A 118 -17.31 -10.62 -9.09
CA TYR A 118 -17.71 -11.64 -10.06
C TYR A 118 -18.25 -12.85 -9.29
N PRO A 119 -19.58 -13.09 -9.24
CA PRO A 119 -20.11 -14.27 -8.56
C PRO A 119 -19.44 -15.50 -9.17
N ALA A 120 -18.88 -16.35 -8.31
CA ALA A 120 -18.25 -17.59 -8.72
C ALA A 120 -19.31 -18.45 -9.45
N SER A 121 -19.16 -18.59 -10.77
CA SER A 121 -19.93 -19.49 -11.62
C SER A 121 -19.42 -20.92 -11.50
#